data_AF-A0ABD3B1Q4-F1
#
_entry.id   AF-A0ABD3B1Q4-F1
#
_cell.length_a   1.000
_cell.length_b   1.000
_cell.length_c   1.000
_cell.angle_alpha   90.00
_cell.angle_beta   90.00
_cell.angle_gamma   90.00
#
_symmetry.space_group_name_H-M   'P 1'
#
loop_
_entity.id
_entity.type
_entity.pdbx_description
1 polymer ?
#
loop_
_entity_poly.entity_id
_entity_poly.type
_entity_poly.pdbx_seq_one_letter_code
_entity_poly.pdbx_strand_id
1 'polypeptide(L)'
;MNDDCNQIGDDRIPDFVNYVSDLPNYAEYANLIRKDYEAYIAEKGKGKMQEKEVVSDDELLNPLTYQIMKELYKANNKAIKTIQGEHKQQYYRLRDYCATIIDRNHGSVAIIARKLIATVGRDVNNQMHPLAIALVESECRDSWGWFLETLINHIGKPHERGWIFLSDRQKGLINTIEDQFPGVEHRFCVRHMYANFQPKFKDKQLRDIMWEAAKSCVPEKFEAHMREMPAIS
;
A
#
# COMPACT_ATOMS: atom_id res chain seq x y z
N MET A 1 5.21 41.74 -20.01
CA MET A 1 6.39 42.12 -19.20
C MET A 1 6.17 41.48 -17.84
N ASN A 2 6.35 40.16 -17.81
CA ASN A 2 7.52 39.43 -17.28
C ASN A 2 7.16 39.02 -15.83
N ASP A 3 6.78 37.76 -15.63
CA ASP A 3 7.68 36.61 -15.39
C ASP A 3 8.34 36.74 -14.02
N ASP A 4 7.80 36.03 -13.04
CA ASP A 4 8.51 35.58 -11.83
C ASP A 4 7.76 34.36 -11.26
N CYS A 5 7.74 33.28 -12.03
CA CYS A 5 7.32 31.96 -11.60
C CYS A 5 8.42 30.96 -11.98
N ASN A 6 9.62 31.16 -11.44
CA ASN A 6 10.74 30.22 -11.53
C ASN A 6 11.72 30.53 -10.40
N GLN A 7 11.63 29.78 -9.29
CA GLN A 7 12.74 29.41 -8.40
C GLN A 7 12.19 28.86 -7.08
N ILE A 8 11.78 27.58 -7.06
CA ILE A 8 12.11 26.66 -5.97
C ILE A 8 12.34 25.31 -6.65
N GLY A 9 13.60 24.89 -6.68
CA GLY A 9 14.06 23.65 -7.31
C GLY A 9 13.40 22.42 -6.71
N ASP A 10 13.03 21.52 -7.62
CA ASP A 10 12.60 20.16 -7.37
C ASP A 10 13.81 19.30 -6.99
N ASP A 11 14.15 19.25 -5.70
CA ASP A 11 15.33 18.54 -5.16
C ASP A 11 14.99 17.34 -4.26
N ARG A 12 13.80 16.71 -4.37
CA ARG A 12 13.47 15.53 -3.51
C ARG A 12 12.65 14.43 -4.18
N ILE A 13 13.04 14.03 -5.38
CA ILE A 13 12.82 12.65 -5.85
C ILE A 13 14.17 11.95 -5.77
N PRO A 14 14.41 11.00 -4.84
CA PRO A 14 15.58 10.14 -4.95
C PRO A 14 15.40 9.30 -6.22
N ASP A 15 16.19 9.60 -7.25
CA ASP A 15 16.34 8.78 -8.44
C ASP A 15 16.58 7.33 -8.02
N PHE A 16 15.61 6.46 -8.31
CA PHE A 16 15.66 5.03 -8.02
C PHE A 16 16.88 4.35 -8.65
N VAL A 17 17.49 5.00 -9.66
CA VAL A 17 18.73 4.61 -10.34
C VAL A 17 19.96 4.71 -9.42
N ASN A 18 20.01 5.70 -8.52
CA ASN A 18 21.15 5.91 -7.60
C ASN A 18 21.15 4.95 -6.41
N TYR A 19 20.01 4.33 -6.07
CA TYR A 19 19.94 3.36 -4.97
C TYR A 19 20.62 2.02 -5.31
N VAL A 20 20.79 1.72 -6.61
CA VAL A 20 21.38 0.46 -7.08
C VAL A 20 22.90 0.55 -7.14
N SER A 21 23.47 1.73 -7.37
CA SER A 21 24.92 1.97 -7.42
C SER A 21 25.61 1.91 -6.06
N ASP A 22 24.86 2.14 -4.97
CA ASP A 22 25.39 2.16 -3.59
C ASP A 22 25.37 0.78 -2.92
N LEU A 23 24.89 -0.26 -3.61
CA LEU A 23 24.93 -1.63 -3.11
C LEU A 23 26.39 -2.12 -3.08
N PRO A 24 26.92 -2.54 -1.91
CA PRO A 24 28.22 -3.19 -1.87
C PRO A 24 28.15 -4.41 -2.80
N ASN A 25 29.15 -4.55 -3.68
CA ASN A 25 29.21 -5.52 -4.80
C ASN A 25 28.42 -5.19 -6.08
N TYR A 26 28.01 -3.93 -6.33
CA TYR A 26 27.46 -3.56 -7.65
C TYR A 26 28.35 -3.98 -8.82
N ALA A 27 29.68 -3.81 -8.70
CA ALA A 27 30.63 -4.25 -9.73
C ALA A 27 30.62 -5.78 -9.93
N GLU A 28 30.46 -6.56 -8.85
CA GLU A 28 30.43 -8.02 -8.92
C GLU A 28 29.11 -8.52 -9.51
N TYR A 29 27.99 -7.88 -9.17
CA TYR A 29 26.67 -8.14 -9.74
C TYR A 29 26.58 -7.74 -11.22
N ALA A 30 27.12 -6.58 -11.59
CA ALA A 30 27.18 -6.14 -12.98
C ALA A 30 28.02 -7.10 -13.84
N ASN A 31 29.10 -7.65 -13.29
CA ASN A 31 29.91 -8.67 -13.94
C ASN A 31 29.15 -10.01 -14.09
N LEU A 32 28.35 -10.40 -13.11
CA LEU A 32 27.51 -11.60 -13.20
C LEU A 32 26.43 -11.46 -14.28
N ILE A 33 25.75 -10.32 -14.30
CA ILE A 33 24.70 -9.98 -15.29
C ILE A 33 25.30 -9.92 -16.69
N ARG A 34 26.49 -9.33 -16.82
CA ARG A 34 27.23 -9.27 -18.10
C ARG A 34 27.60 -10.68 -18.58
N LYS A 35 28.05 -11.56 -17.68
CA LYS A 35 28.40 -12.94 -17.99
C LYS A 35 27.20 -13.77 -18.43
N ASP A 36 26.06 -13.61 -17.76
CA ASP A 36 24.80 -14.28 -18.13
C ASP A 36 24.25 -13.75 -19.47
N TYR A 37 24.40 -12.45 -19.74
CA TYR A 37 24.03 -11.83 -21.02
C TYR A 37 24.94 -12.27 -22.17
N GLU A 38 26.24 -12.37 -21.94
CA GLU A 38 27.21 -12.89 -22.91
C GLU A 38 26.98 -14.37 -23.21
N ALA A 39 26.63 -15.18 -22.20
CA ALA A 39 26.23 -16.58 -22.38
C ALA A 39 24.92 -16.72 -23.19
N TYR A 40 23.94 -15.86 -22.92
CA TYR A 40 22.69 -15.80 -23.68
C TYR A 40 22.91 -15.42 -25.16
N ILE A 41 23.80 -14.44 -25.43
CA ILE A 41 24.18 -14.07 -26.79
C ILE A 41 24.96 -15.20 -27.50
N ALA A 42 25.80 -15.94 -26.77
CA ALA A 42 26.54 -17.08 -27.29
C ALA A 42 25.62 -18.25 -27.70
N GLU A 43 24.54 -18.51 -26.95
CA GLU A 43 23.53 -19.54 -27.27
C GLU A 43 22.64 -19.16 -28.46
N LYS A 44 22.48 -17.86 -28.76
CA LYS A 44 21.49 -17.36 -29.74
C LYS A 44 22.07 -16.87 -31.07
N GLY A 45 23.33 -17.15 -31.37
CA GLY A 45 23.87 -17.20 -32.72
C GLY A 45 23.64 -15.98 -33.63
N LYS A 46 24.62 -15.07 -33.61
CA LYS A 46 25.05 -14.16 -34.70
C LYS A 46 24.00 -13.19 -35.30
N GLY A 47 23.90 -12.01 -34.68
CA GLY A 47 23.73 -10.75 -35.39
C GLY A 47 24.73 -9.74 -34.82
N LYS A 48 25.67 -9.24 -35.63
CA LYS A 48 26.59 -8.16 -35.22
C LYS A 48 25.75 -6.92 -34.88
N MET A 49 25.59 -6.61 -33.60
CA MET A 49 25.13 -5.28 -33.18
C MET A 49 26.36 -4.40 -32.97
N GLN A 50 26.48 -3.38 -33.81
CA GLN A 50 27.38 -2.26 -33.58
C GLN A 50 26.93 -1.51 -32.32
N GLU A 51 27.89 -1.03 -31.53
CA GLU A 51 27.68 -0.07 -30.44
C GLU A 51 26.76 1.06 -30.93
N LYS A 52 25.54 1.12 -30.40
CA LYS A 52 24.66 2.28 -30.58
C LYS A 52 24.08 2.66 -29.23
N GLU A 53 24.54 3.83 -28.80
CA GLU A 53 23.84 4.96 -28.20
C GLU A 53 22.61 4.71 -27.32
N VAL A 54 22.62 5.46 -26.22
CA VAL A 54 21.55 5.69 -25.23
C VAL A 54 20.15 5.48 -25.83
N VAL A 55 19.49 4.43 -25.34
CA VAL A 55 18.11 4.07 -25.66
C VAL A 55 17.17 5.17 -25.17
N SER A 56 16.41 5.78 -26.08
CA SER A 56 15.38 6.78 -25.77
C SER A 56 14.20 6.15 -25.02
N ASP A 57 13.55 6.91 -24.14
CA ASP A 57 12.43 6.48 -23.28
C ASP A 57 11.26 5.79 -24.00
N ASP A 58 11.07 6.02 -25.30
CA ASP A 58 10.04 5.35 -26.13
C ASP A 58 10.30 3.84 -26.35
N GLU A 59 11.53 3.34 -26.22
CA GLU A 59 11.86 1.90 -26.37
C GLU A 59 11.58 1.08 -25.10
N LEU A 60 11.47 1.74 -23.92
CA LEU A 60 11.07 1.12 -22.65
C LEU A 60 9.59 0.70 -22.63
N LEU A 61 8.78 1.27 -23.53
CA LEU A 61 7.36 0.94 -23.73
C LEU A 61 7.12 -0.18 -24.76
N ASN A 62 8.18 -0.86 -25.24
CA ASN A 62 8.01 -2.05 -26.06
C ASN A 62 7.41 -3.20 -25.22
N PRO A 63 6.29 -3.82 -25.66
CA PRO A 63 5.66 -4.96 -24.97
C PRO A 63 6.62 -6.11 -24.65
N LEU A 64 7.63 -6.33 -25.48
CA LEU A 64 8.66 -7.35 -25.27
C LEU A 64 9.61 -6.96 -24.12
N THR A 65 10.02 -5.69 -24.05
CA THR A 65 10.87 -5.16 -22.97
C THR A 65 10.14 -5.19 -21.63
N TYR A 66 8.85 -4.82 -21.59
CA TYR A 66 8.01 -4.94 -20.40
C TYR A 66 7.91 -6.39 -19.92
N GLN A 67 7.74 -7.34 -20.83
CA GLN A 67 7.63 -8.76 -20.50
C GLN A 67 8.95 -9.29 -19.93
N ILE A 68 10.09 -8.91 -20.50
CA ILE A 68 11.43 -9.28 -20.02
C ILE A 68 11.68 -8.68 -18.63
N MET A 69 11.36 -7.40 -18.43
CA MET A 69 11.48 -6.73 -17.12
C MET A 69 10.62 -7.39 -16.05
N LYS A 70 9.42 -7.83 -16.41
CA LYS A 70 8.50 -8.54 -15.50
C LYS A 70 9.05 -9.91 -15.09
N GLU A 71 9.66 -10.66 -16.00
CA GLU A 71 10.29 -11.94 -15.68
C GLU A 71 11.57 -11.77 -14.84
N LEU A 72 12.39 -10.75 -15.15
CA LEU A 72 13.56 -10.37 -14.34
C LEU A 72 13.15 -9.97 -12.91
N TYR A 73 12.11 -9.15 -12.76
CA TYR A 73 11.58 -8.77 -11.45
C TYR A 73 11.10 -9.97 -10.65
N LYS A 74 10.44 -10.95 -11.29
CA LYS A 74 10.02 -12.19 -10.63
C LYS A 74 11.21 -13.05 -10.20
N ALA A 75 12.21 -13.20 -11.07
CA ALA A 75 13.42 -13.96 -10.78
C ALA A 75 14.21 -13.33 -9.62
N ASN A 76 14.37 -12.00 -9.65
CA ASN A 76 15.05 -11.26 -8.59
C ASN A 76 14.30 -11.39 -7.25
N ASN A 77 12.97 -11.23 -7.24
CA ASN A 77 12.18 -11.46 -6.03
C ASN A 77 12.29 -12.90 -5.49
N LYS A 78 12.42 -13.89 -6.37
CA LYS A 78 12.63 -15.28 -5.95
C LYS A 78 14.02 -15.48 -5.35
N ALA A 79 15.06 -14.89 -5.94
CA ALA A 79 16.43 -14.94 -5.42
C ALA A 79 16.55 -14.23 -4.06
N ILE A 80 15.98 -13.02 -3.92
CA ILE A 80 15.94 -12.27 -2.66
C ILE A 80 15.25 -13.08 -1.57
N LYS A 81 14.12 -13.73 -1.86
CA LYS A 81 13.44 -14.63 -0.91
C LYS A 81 14.27 -15.84 -0.50
N THR A 82 15.09 -16.38 -1.40
CA THR A 82 15.98 -17.51 -1.08
C THR A 82 17.15 -17.06 -0.20
N ILE A 83 17.74 -15.89 -0.49
CA ILE A 83 18.92 -15.37 0.21
C ILE A 83 18.56 -14.83 1.61
N GLN A 84 17.54 -13.98 1.70
CA GLN A 84 17.14 -13.33 2.96
C GLN A 84 16.14 -14.17 3.77
N GLY A 85 15.69 -15.29 3.21
CA GLY A 85 14.53 -16.02 3.70
C GLY A 85 13.22 -15.26 3.44
N GLU A 86 12.10 -15.87 3.81
CA GLU A 86 10.83 -15.16 3.79
C GLU A 86 10.76 -14.28 5.04
N HIS A 87 10.91 -12.95 4.91
CA HIS A 87 10.70 -11.99 6.02
C HIS A 87 9.39 -12.29 6.75
N LYS A 88 8.37 -12.72 6.01
CA LYS A 88 7.07 -13.18 6.51
C LYS A 88 7.16 -14.31 7.54
N GLN A 89 8.13 -15.23 7.37
CA GLN A 89 8.36 -16.34 8.28
C GLN A 89 9.04 -15.91 9.58
N GLN A 90 9.91 -14.89 9.54
CA GLN A 90 10.54 -14.34 10.74
C GLN A 90 9.51 -13.73 11.70
N TYR A 91 8.44 -13.12 11.19
CA TYR A 91 7.34 -12.59 12.01
C TYR A 91 6.56 -13.68 12.78
N TYR A 92 6.65 -14.96 12.41
CA TYR A 92 6.04 -16.05 13.21
C TYR A 92 6.85 -16.35 14.48
N ARG A 93 8.17 -16.14 14.44
CA ARG A 93 9.09 -16.43 15.55
C ARG A 93 9.06 -15.39 16.67
N LEU A 94 8.43 -14.24 16.44
CA LEU A 94 8.32 -13.18 17.46
C LEU A 94 7.70 -13.71 18.77
N ARG A 95 6.74 -14.63 18.69
CA ARG A 95 6.13 -15.28 19.86
C ARG A 95 7.12 -16.15 20.62
N ASP A 96 7.94 -16.92 19.91
CA ASP A 96 8.97 -17.78 20.51
C ASP A 96 10.04 -16.95 21.22
N TYR A 97 10.40 -15.80 20.66
CA TYR A 97 11.33 -14.87 21.29
C TYR A 97 10.75 -14.22 22.54
N CYS A 98 9.49 -13.74 22.49
CA CYS A 98 8.84 -13.20 23.69
C CYS A 98 8.69 -14.25 24.78
N ALA A 99 8.35 -15.49 24.43
CA ALA A 99 8.31 -16.60 25.37
C ALA A 99 9.69 -16.86 26.00
N THR A 100 10.76 -16.84 25.20
CA THR A 100 12.14 -17.01 25.68
C THR A 100 12.55 -15.88 26.64
N ILE A 101 12.15 -14.64 26.38
CA ILE A 101 12.46 -13.49 27.25
C ILE A 101 11.76 -13.63 28.61
N ILE A 102 10.47 -14.01 28.60
CA ILE A 102 9.69 -14.21 29.84
C ILE A 102 10.25 -15.40 30.64
N ASP A 103 10.61 -16.49 29.96
CA ASP A 103 11.20 -17.70 30.56
C ASP A 103 12.58 -17.44 31.17
N ARG A 104 13.45 -16.73 30.44
CA ARG A 104 14.84 -16.50 30.87
C ARG A 104 15.01 -15.35 31.86
N ASN A 105 14.09 -14.39 31.87
CA ASN A 105 14.16 -13.22 32.74
C ASN A 105 12.81 -12.96 33.43
N HIS A 106 12.58 -13.69 34.53
CA HIS A 106 11.36 -13.59 35.33
C HIS A 106 11.08 -12.15 35.76
N GLY A 107 9.85 -11.68 35.52
CA GLY A 107 9.44 -10.29 35.74
C GLY A 107 9.47 -9.41 34.49
N SER A 108 10.03 -9.90 33.38
CA SER A 108 9.95 -9.21 32.09
C SER A 108 8.52 -9.23 31.53
N VAL A 109 8.13 -8.11 30.92
CA VAL A 109 6.90 -8.00 30.12
C VAL A 109 7.29 -7.93 28.66
N ALA A 110 6.82 -8.88 27.85
CA ALA A 110 7.06 -8.91 26.41
C ALA A 110 5.73 -8.91 25.67
N ILE A 111 5.47 -7.86 24.89
CA ILE A 111 4.21 -7.66 24.15
C ILE A 111 4.51 -7.55 22.66
N ILE A 112 3.71 -8.26 21.84
CA ILE A 112 3.86 -8.25 20.38
C ILE A 112 2.64 -7.57 19.77
N ALA A 113 2.84 -6.34 19.30
CA ALA A 113 1.90 -5.67 18.42
C ALA A 113 1.98 -6.27 17.01
N ARG A 114 0.83 -6.72 16.46
CA ARG A 114 0.74 -7.29 15.10
C ARG A 114 -0.26 -6.56 14.21
N LYS A 115 -0.90 -5.52 14.73
CA LYS A 115 -1.93 -4.78 14.01
C LYS A 115 -1.39 -3.42 13.61
N LEU A 116 -1.61 -3.09 12.35
CA LEU A 116 -1.25 -1.80 11.78
C LEU A 116 -2.54 -1.02 11.59
N ILE A 117 -2.62 0.13 12.23
CA ILE A 117 -3.66 1.13 11.97
C ILE A 117 -3.02 2.23 11.12
N ALA A 118 -3.74 2.65 10.09
CA ALA A 118 -3.29 3.74 9.21
C ALA A 118 -4.46 4.65 8.86
N THR A 119 -4.19 5.94 8.77
CA THR A 119 -5.12 6.95 8.27
C THR A 119 -4.54 7.60 7.03
N VAL A 120 -5.39 7.75 6.02
CA VAL A 120 -5.08 8.44 4.77
C VAL A 120 -6.05 9.60 4.64
N GLY A 121 -5.51 10.79 4.38
CA GLY A 121 -6.27 12.00 4.13
C GLY A 121 -6.46 12.22 2.63
N ARG A 122 -7.54 12.90 2.26
CA ARG A 122 -7.75 13.37 0.91
C ARG A 122 -7.67 14.89 0.89
N ASP A 123 -6.89 15.45 -0.02
CA ASP A 123 -6.77 16.90 -0.17
C ASP A 123 -7.80 17.48 -1.17
N VAL A 124 -7.75 18.80 -1.34
CA VAL A 124 -8.61 19.55 -2.27
C VAL A 124 -8.34 19.22 -3.74
N ASN A 125 -7.15 18.69 -4.06
CA ASN A 125 -6.76 18.23 -5.38
C ASN A 125 -7.12 16.74 -5.60
N ASN A 126 -7.94 16.17 -4.71
CA ASN A 126 -8.43 14.80 -4.81
C ASN A 126 -7.35 13.73 -4.60
N GLN A 127 -6.15 14.12 -4.14
CA GLN A 127 -5.02 13.24 -3.90
C GLN A 127 -5.10 12.63 -2.51
N MET A 128 -4.53 11.42 -2.37
CA MET A 128 -4.57 10.64 -1.14
C MET A 128 -3.17 10.61 -0.51
N HIS A 129 -3.05 11.05 0.74
CA HIS A 129 -1.78 11.16 1.46
C HIS A 129 -1.84 10.44 2.80
N PRO A 130 -0.84 9.61 3.16
CA PRO A 130 -0.78 9.01 4.49
C PRO A 130 -0.64 10.10 5.55
N LEU A 131 -1.52 10.12 6.55
CA LEU A 131 -1.49 11.10 7.64
C LEU A 131 -0.82 10.54 8.88
N ALA A 132 -1.15 9.29 9.24
CA ALA A 132 -0.62 8.64 10.43
C ALA A 132 -0.64 7.12 10.28
N ILE A 133 0.33 6.48 10.92
CA ILE A 133 0.47 5.03 10.99
C ILE A 133 0.84 4.68 12.44
N ALA A 134 0.22 3.63 13.00
CA ALA A 134 0.52 3.13 14.32
C ALA A 134 0.55 1.60 14.35
N LEU A 135 1.50 1.05 15.10
CA LEU A 135 1.51 -0.36 15.48
C LEU A 135 0.80 -0.51 16.82
N VAL A 136 -0.25 -1.31 16.85
CA VAL A 136 -1.06 -1.55 18.04
C VAL A 136 -1.15 -3.03 18.36
N GLU A 137 -1.36 -3.32 19.64
CA GLU A 137 -1.50 -4.69 20.15
C GLU A 137 -2.74 -5.37 19.58
N SER A 138 -3.85 -4.63 19.51
CA SER A 138 -5.10 -5.10 18.94
C SER A 138 -5.92 -3.93 18.37
N GLU A 139 -6.85 -4.24 17.46
CA GLU A 139 -7.79 -3.23 16.95
C GLU A 139 -9.02 -3.15 17.88
N CYS A 140 -8.82 -2.65 19.10
CA CYS A 140 -9.86 -2.51 20.12
C CYS A 140 -10.24 -1.03 20.34
N ARG A 141 -11.28 -0.79 21.13
CA ARG A 141 -11.77 0.56 21.47
C ARG A 141 -10.66 1.45 22.02
N ASP A 142 -9.81 0.92 22.91
CA ASP A 142 -8.74 1.67 23.57
C ASP A 142 -7.64 2.07 22.57
N SER A 143 -7.20 1.14 21.72
CA SER A 143 -6.20 1.42 20.68
C SER A 143 -6.71 2.43 19.65
N TRP A 144 -7.99 2.33 19.25
CA TRP A 144 -8.62 3.33 18.39
C TRP A 144 -8.75 4.69 19.09
N GLY A 145 -9.13 4.70 20.36
CA GLY A 145 -9.31 5.93 21.13
C GLY A 145 -8.01 6.71 21.27
N TRP A 146 -6.93 6.03 21.66
CA TRP A 146 -5.60 6.61 21.72
C TRP A 146 -5.12 7.10 20.35
N PHE A 147 -5.33 6.31 19.30
CA PHE A 147 -4.87 6.65 17.95
C PHE A 147 -5.60 7.88 17.40
N LEU A 148 -6.92 7.95 17.53
CA LEU A 148 -7.73 9.07 17.03
C LEU A 148 -7.47 10.35 17.82
N GLU A 149 -7.36 10.25 19.15
CA GLU A 149 -6.98 11.37 20.00
C GLU A 149 -5.60 11.93 19.60
N THR A 150 -4.61 11.04 19.44
CA THR A 150 -3.28 11.43 18.99
C THR A 150 -3.33 12.10 17.63
N LEU A 151 -4.05 11.53 16.66
CA LEU A 151 -4.19 12.10 15.32
C LEU A 151 -4.76 13.53 15.40
N ILE A 152 -5.89 13.70 16.08
CA ILE A 152 -6.60 14.98 16.14
C ILE A 152 -5.82 16.06 16.89
N ASN A 153 -5.03 15.70 17.89
CA ASN A 153 -4.13 16.64 18.55
C ASN A 153 -3.08 17.23 17.59
N HIS A 154 -2.69 16.50 16.53
CA HIS A 154 -1.73 16.99 15.55
C HIS A 154 -2.39 17.72 14.38
N ILE A 155 -3.51 17.19 13.86
CA ILE A 155 -4.14 17.74 12.66
C ILE A 155 -5.29 18.69 12.95
N GLY A 156 -5.75 18.83 14.20
CA GLY A 156 -6.87 19.68 14.60
C GLY A 156 -8.20 18.95 14.79
N LYS A 157 -9.19 19.63 15.38
CA LYS A 157 -10.49 19.02 15.74
C LYS A 157 -11.40 18.83 14.51
N PRO A 158 -12.05 17.66 14.36
CA PRO A 158 -12.89 17.38 13.19
C PRO A 158 -14.04 18.38 12.98
N HIS A 159 -14.71 18.79 14.07
CA HIS A 159 -15.83 19.73 14.03
C HIS A 159 -15.45 21.10 13.46
N GLU A 160 -14.27 21.60 13.83
CA GLU A 160 -13.79 22.93 13.42
C GLU A 160 -13.37 22.93 11.94
N ARG A 161 -13.02 21.75 11.40
CA ARG A 161 -12.48 21.59 10.05
C ARG A 161 -13.42 20.91 9.06
N GLY A 162 -14.63 20.54 9.51
CA GLY A 162 -15.62 19.86 8.67
C GLY A 162 -15.16 18.50 8.15
N TRP A 163 -14.42 17.74 8.96
CA TRP A 163 -13.91 16.44 8.52
C TRP A 163 -14.97 15.36 8.52
N ILE A 164 -14.80 14.41 7.60
CA ILE A 164 -15.64 13.23 7.48
C ILE A 164 -14.74 12.01 7.65
N PHE A 165 -15.07 11.13 8.60
CA PHE A 165 -14.35 9.88 8.75
C PHE A 165 -14.89 8.84 7.77
N LEU A 166 -14.00 8.15 7.05
CA LEU A 166 -14.35 6.99 6.24
C LEU A 166 -13.61 5.76 6.75
N SER A 167 -14.34 4.73 7.20
CA SER A 167 -13.72 3.50 7.72
C SER A 167 -14.47 2.24 7.34
N ASP A 168 -13.94 1.08 7.73
CA ASP A 168 -14.70 -0.17 7.71
C ASP A 168 -15.77 -0.19 8.83
N ARG A 169 -16.69 -1.16 8.78
CA ARG A 169 -17.76 -1.43 9.75
C ARG A 169 -17.29 -2.10 11.04
N GLN A 170 -16.11 -1.74 11.52
CA GLN A 170 -15.56 -2.29 12.74
C GLN A 170 -16.22 -1.64 13.96
N LYS A 171 -16.92 -2.44 14.78
CA LYS A 171 -17.67 -1.95 15.95
C LYS A 171 -16.83 -1.11 16.91
N GLY A 172 -15.57 -1.51 17.13
CA GLY A 172 -14.65 -0.77 17.99
C GLY A 172 -14.44 0.67 17.52
N LEU A 173 -14.16 0.87 16.23
CA LEU A 173 -13.91 2.18 15.64
C LEU A 173 -15.17 3.04 15.58
N ILE A 174 -16.31 2.47 15.16
CA ILE A 174 -17.60 3.20 15.10
C ILE A 174 -17.94 3.79 16.47
N ASN A 175 -17.89 2.95 17.51
CA ASN A 175 -18.21 3.40 18.86
C ASN A 175 -17.21 4.45 19.35
N THR A 176 -15.91 4.26 19.10
CA THR A 176 -14.90 5.25 19.50
C THR A 176 -15.13 6.61 18.82
N ILE A 177 -15.46 6.65 17.54
CA ILE A 177 -15.74 7.91 16.82
C ILE A 177 -16.97 8.60 17.42
N GLU A 178 -18.06 7.86 17.64
CA GLU A 178 -19.29 8.41 18.23
C GLU A 178 -19.04 8.95 19.65
N ASP A 179 -18.27 8.23 20.45
CA ASP A 179 -17.97 8.60 21.84
C ASP A 179 -17.03 9.82 21.93
N GLN A 180 -16.00 9.89 21.08
CA GLN A 180 -15.00 10.96 21.12
C GLN A 180 -15.41 12.20 20.34
N PHE A 181 -16.15 12.03 19.23
CA PHE A 181 -16.51 13.10 18.31
C PHE A 181 -18.01 13.02 17.94
N PRO A 182 -18.91 13.18 18.92
CA PRO A 182 -20.35 13.10 18.68
C PRO A 182 -20.79 14.17 17.67
N GLY A 183 -21.53 13.76 16.65
CA GLY A 183 -22.00 14.66 15.58
C GLY A 183 -21.05 14.83 14.39
N VAL A 184 -19.84 14.26 14.43
CA VAL A 184 -18.98 14.20 13.24
C VAL A 184 -19.54 13.18 12.26
N GLU A 185 -19.57 13.55 10.98
CA GLU A 185 -20.04 12.64 9.95
C GLU A 185 -19.09 11.44 9.79
N HIS A 186 -19.63 10.25 9.97
CA HIS A 186 -18.93 8.98 9.76
C HIS A 186 -19.59 8.19 8.64
N ARG A 187 -18.80 7.81 7.62
CA ARG A 187 -19.25 7.02 6.46
C ARG A 187 -18.48 5.71 6.36
N PHE A 188 -19.11 4.73 5.72
CA PHE A 188 -18.47 3.46 5.45
C PHE A 188 -17.73 3.45 4.12
N CYS A 189 -16.48 3.02 4.16
CA CYS A 189 -15.64 2.91 2.99
C CYS A 189 -16.12 1.76 2.10
N VAL A 190 -16.62 2.10 0.92
CA VAL A 190 -17.13 1.14 -0.08
C VAL A 190 -16.07 0.10 -0.46
N ARG A 191 -14.80 0.50 -0.53
CA ARG A 191 -13.68 -0.42 -0.78
C ARG A 191 -13.58 -1.50 0.30
N HIS A 192 -13.74 -1.15 1.58
CA HIS A 192 -13.73 -2.11 2.67
C HIS A 192 -15.02 -2.94 2.71
N MET A 193 -16.18 -2.31 2.50
CA MET A 193 -17.43 -3.05 2.35
C MET A 193 -17.34 -4.11 1.24
N TYR A 194 -16.73 -3.75 0.11
CA TYR A 194 -16.49 -4.67 -0.99
C TYR A 194 -15.50 -5.79 -0.63
N ALA A 195 -14.40 -5.46 0.07
CA ALA A 195 -13.44 -6.47 0.54
C ALA A 195 -14.08 -7.50 1.49
N ASN A 196 -15.03 -7.06 2.32
CA ASN A 196 -15.80 -7.93 3.21
C ASN A 196 -16.88 -8.75 2.46
N PHE A 197 -17.33 -8.24 1.32
CA PHE A 197 -18.38 -8.83 0.49
C PHE A 197 -17.85 -9.88 -0.50
N GLN A 198 -16.70 -9.61 -1.13
CA GLN A 198 -16.11 -10.42 -2.19
C GLN A 198 -15.87 -11.91 -1.84
N PRO A 199 -15.47 -12.27 -0.60
CA PRO A 199 -15.29 -13.68 -0.23
C PRO A 199 -16.61 -14.47 -0.23
N LYS A 200 -17.73 -13.78 0.02
CA LYS A 200 -19.07 -14.40 0.08
C LYS A 200 -19.74 -14.43 -1.28
N PHE A 201 -19.53 -13.39 -2.09
CA PHE A 201 -20.14 -13.25 -3.40
C PHE A 201 -19.08 -12.94 -4.46
N LYS A 202 -18.84 -13.90 -5.34
CA LYS A 202 -17.78 -13.83 -6.37
C LYS A 202 -18.25 -13.22 -7.68
N ASP A 203 -19.56 -12.97 -7.83
CA ASP A 203 -20.15 -12.48 -9.06
C ASP A 203 -19.65 -11.06 -9.40
N LYS A 204 -19.33 -10.85 -10.69
CA LYS A 204 -18.89 -9.55 -11.21
C LYS A 204 -20.07 -8.57 -11.33
N GLN A 205 -21.25 -9.02 -11.73
CA GLN A 205 -22.43 -8.17 -11.87
C GLN A 205 -22.83 -7.57 -10.53
N LEU A 206 -22.77 -8.37 -9.46
CA LEU A 206 -23.09 -7.92 -8.11
C LEU A 206 -22.09 -6.87 -7.58
N ARG A 207 -20.80 -7.01 -7.92
CA ARG A 207 -19.78 -5.98 -7.66
C ARG A 207 -20.11 -4.69 -8.40
N ASP A 208 -20.43 -4.78 -9.69
CA ASP A 208 -20.66 -3.61 -10.53
C ASP A 208 -21.87 -2.82 -10.01
N ILE A 209 -22.97 -3.50 -9.68
CA ILE A 209 -24.16 -2.88 -9.08
C ILE A 209 -23.87 -2.26 -7.71
N MET A 210 -23.06 -2.91 -6.86
CA MET A 210 -22.63 -2.33 -5.59
C MET A 210 -21.88 -1.00 -5.78
N TRP A 211 -21.00 -0.93 -6.78
CA TRP A 211 -20.26 0.30 -7.11
C TRP A 211 -21.16 1.37 -7.71
N GLU A 212 -22.13 1.01 -8.56
CA GLU A 212 -23.09 1.96 -9.11
C GLU A 212 -24.05 2.51 -8.04
N ALA A 213 -24.50 1.66 -7.11
CA ALA A 213 -25.22 2.11 -5.92
C ALA A 213 -24.38 3.13 -5.13
N ALA A 214 -23.12 2.80 -4.83
CA ALA A 214 -22.24 3.66 -4.05
C ALA A 214 -21.91 5.01 -4.70
N LYS A 215 -21.90 5.09 -6.04
CA LYS A 215 -21.66 6.34 -6.80
C LYS A 215 -22.92 7.16 -7.00
N SER A 216 -24.10 6.57 -6.82
CA SER A 216 -25.35 7.25 -7.12
C SER A 216 -25.54 8.48 -6.23
N CYS A 217 -25.67 9.65 -6.86
CA CYS A 217 -26.04 10.90 -6.19
C CYS A 217 -27.55 11.14 -6.14
N VAL A 218 -28.34 10.22 -6.73
CA VAL A 218 -29.80 10.31 -6.84
C VAL A 218 -30.43 9.19 -5.99
N PRO A 219 -31.30 9.51 -5.02
CA PRO A 219 -31.91 8.52 -4.14
C PRO A 219 -32.67 7.43 -4.91
N GLU A 220 -33.45 7.78 -5.94
CA GLU A 220 -34.23 6.78 -6.68
C GLU A 220 -33.34 5.77 -7.42
N LYS A 221 -32.20 6.23 -7.96
CA LYS A 221 -31.22 5.36 -8.63
C LYS A 221 -30.48 4.47 -7.62
N PHE A 222 -30.12 5.01 -6.46
CA PHE A 222 -29.55 4.23 -5.38
C PHE A 222 -30.50 3.10 -4.98
N GLU A 223 -31.76 3.43 -4.70
CA GLU A 223 -32.79 2.46 -4.34
C GLU A 223 -33.07 1.42 -5.43
N ALA A 224 -32.96 1.80 -6.71
CA ALA A 224 -33.07 0.87 -7.82
C ALA A 224 -31.92 -0.16 -7.81
N HIS A 225 -30.67 0.29 -7.68
CA HIS A 225 -29.50 -0.61 -7.57
C HIS A 225 -29.56 -1.48 -6.30
N MET A 226 -30.01 -0.92 -5.17
CA MET A 226 -30.20 -1.68 -3.92
C MET A 226 -31.25 -2.79 -4.06
N ARG A 227 -32.31 -2.56 -4.85
CA ARG A 227 -33.33 -3.58 -5.16
C ARG A 227 -32.85 -4.66 -6.12
N GLU A 228 -31.90 -4.35 -6.98
CA GLU A 228 -31.34 -5.29 -7.97
C GLU A 228 -30.34 -6.27 -7.32
N MET A 229 -29.57 -5.83 -6.32
CA MET A 229 -28.53 -6.67 -5.70
C MET A 229 -29.02 -8.03 -5.16
N PRO A 230 -30.15 -8.14 -4.44
CA PRO A 230 -30.65 -9.43 -3.94
C PRO A 230 -31.13 -10.37 -5.06
N ALA A 231 -31.44 -9.86 -6.25
CA ALA A 231 -31.90 -10.68 -7.37
C ALA A 231 -30.74 -11.44 -8.05
N ILE A 232 -29.49 -11.05 -7.78
CA ILE A 232 -28.27 -11.60 -8.39
C ILE A 232 -27.48 -12.47 -7.41
N SER A 233 -27.66 -12.27 -6.09
CA SER A 233 -26.99 -13.00 -5.01
C SER A 233 -27.57 -14.38 -4.75
#